data_AF-A0A0F2DHD6-F1
#
_entry.id   AF-A0A0F2DHD6-F1
#
_cell.length_a   1.000
_cell.length_b   1.000
_cell.length_c   1.000
_cell.angle_alpha   90.00
_cell.angle_beta   90.00
_cell.angle_gamma   90.00
#
_symmetry.space_group_name_H-M   'P 1'
#
loop_
_entity.id
_entity.type
_entity.pdbx_description
1 polymer ?
#
loop_
_entity_poly.entity_id
_entity_poly.type
_entity_poly.pdbx_seq_one_letter_code
_entity_poly.pdbx_strand_id
1 'polypeptide(L)' 'MIKIDKQIITMYKIEDGVSKRQYSIVSGGCKGIATIDKITLEYSYVGDDLGQFTSFVKDTLTKSIKLGKELPDKFSYGFV' A
#
# COMPACT_ATOMS: atom_id res chain seq x y z
N MET A 1 2.20 -27.95 11.37
CA MET A 1 1.62 -27.39 10.13
C MET A 1 0.95 -26.07 10.50
N ILE A 2 1.65 -24.96 10.32
CA ILE A 2 1.08 -23.64 10.59
C ILE A 2 0.18 -23.33 9.41
N LYS A 3 -1.12 -23.12 9.69
CA LYS A 3 -2.09 -22.65 8.69
C LYS A 3 -1.43 -21.49 7.94
N ILE A 4 -1.35 -21.60 6.62
CA ILE A 4 -1.04 -20.45 5.77
C ILE A 4 -2.26 -19.54 5.94
N ASP A 5 -2.23 -18.72 6.99
CA ASP A 5 -3.17 -17.65 7.19
C ASP A 5 -3.05 -16.82 5.91
N LYS A 6 -4.11 -16.83 5.10
CA LYS A 6 -4.12 -16.22 3.78
C LYS A 6 -3.75 -14.75 3.99
N GLN A 7 -2.51 -14.39 3.74
CA GLN A 7 -2.06 -13.03 4.00
C GLN A 7 -2.75 -12.14 2.98
N ILE A 8 -3.74 -11.40 3.44
CA ILE A 8 -4.45 -10.39 2.68
C ILE A 8 -3.95 -9.06 3.22
N ILE A 9 -3.42 -8.23 2.32
CA ILE A 9 -3.13 -6.84 2.61
C ILE A 9 -4.32 -5.99 2.21
N THR A 10 -4.72 -5.06 3.06
CA THR A 10 -5.76 -4.08 2.79
C THR A 10 -5.17 -2.69 2.88
N MET A 11 -5.44 -1.87 1.87
CA MET A 11 -5.02 -0.49 1.79
C MET A 11 -6.24 0.41 1.96
N TYR A 12 -6.12 1.40 2.85
CA TYR A 12 -7.14 2.40 3.13
C TYR A 12 -6.59 3.78 2.80
N LYS A 13 -7.25 4.54 1.94
CA LYS A 13 -6.84 5.89 1.58
C LYS A 13 -6.93 6.77 2.82
N ILE A 14 -5.81 7.43 3.12
CA ILE A 14 -5.77 8.51 4.11
C ILE A 14 -5.92 9.83 3.36
N GLU A 15 -5.14 10.01 2.31
CA GLU A 15 -5.12 11.23 1.51
C GLU A 15 -4.71 10.92 0.07
N ASP A 16 -5.33 11.60 -0.88
CA ASP A 16 -4.88 11.63 -2.25
C ASP A 16 -4.93 13.06 -2.80
N GLY A 17 -3.87 13.82 -2.55
CA GLY A 17 -3.74 15.22 -2.95
C GLY A 17 -3.01 15.39 -4.29
N VAL A 18 -2.73 16.64 -4.66
CA VAL A 18 -2.01 16.97 -5.91
C VAL A 18 -0.55 16.51 -5.85
N SER A 19 0.11 16.69 -4.71
CA SER A 19 1.54 16.40 -4.52
C SER A 19 1.83 15.07 -3.83
N LYS A 20 0.89 14.51 -3.06
CA LYS A 20 1.12 13.29 -2.28
C LYS A 20 -0.07 12.34 -2.27
N ARG A 21 0.22 11.05 -2.08
CA ARG A 21 -0.75 9.97 -1.92
C ARG A 21 -0.35 9.14 -0.70
N GLN A 22 -1.28 8.97 0.24
CA GLN A 22 -1.08 8.27 1.50
C GLN A 22 -2.14 7.20 1.73
N TYR A 23 -1.68 6.00 2.08
CA TYR A 23 -2.53 4.86 2.38
C TYR A 23 -2.11 4.21 3.70
N SER A 24 -3.09 3.92 4.55
CA SER A 24 -2.90 3.01 5.68
C SER A 24 -2.95 1.58 5.17
N ILE A 25 -1.98 0.79 5.60
CA ILE A 25 -1.77 -0.58 5.17
C ILE A 25 -2.04 -1.49 6.37
N VAL A 26 -2.85 -2.52 6.18
CA VAL A 26 -3.21 -3.49 7.21
C VAL A 26 -3.12 -4.90 6.64
N SER A 27 -2.33 -5.78 7.26
CA SER A 27 -2.20 -7.19 6.88
C SER A 27 -2.14 -8.05 8.14
N GLY A 28 -3.26 -8.73 8.46
CA GLY A 28 -3.40 -9.45 9.73
C GLY A 28 -3.18 -8.51 10.93
N GLY A 29 -2.11 -8.75 11.69
CA GLY A 29 -1.69 -7.90 12.82
C GLY A 29 -0.73 -6.75 12.45
N CYS A 30 -0.17 -6.75 11.23
CA CYS A 30 0.78 -5.72 10.79
C CYS A 30 0.04 -4.51 10.26
N LYS A 31 0.52 -3.31 10.62
CA LYS A 31 -0.05 -2.04 10.17
C LYS A 31 1.04 -1.01 9.86
N GLY A 32 0.74 -0.10 8.94
CA GLY A 32 1.61 1.02 8.65
C GLY A 32 0.99 2.04 7.72
N ILE A 33 1.79 3.02 7.34
CA ILE A 33 1.41 4.11 6.44
C ILE A 33 2.41 4.15 5.30
N ALA A 34 1.92 3.93 4.09
CA ALA A 34 2.65 4.13 2.87
C ALA A 34 2.36 5.53 2.32
N THR A 35 3.42 6.28 2.04
CA THR A 35 3.36 7.62 1.47
C THR A 35 4.18 7.65 0.19
N ILE A 36 3.63 8.24 -0.86
CA ILE A 36 4.36 8.50 -2.09
C ILE A 36 4.17 9.98 -2.49
N ASP A 37 5.28 10.62 -2.84
CA ASP A 37 5.25 11.93 -3.49
C ASP A 37 4.95 11.74 -4.98
N LYS A 38 3.93 12.43 -5.50
CA LYS A 38 3.49 12.33 -6.89
C LYS A 38 4.42 13.07 -7.87
N ILE A 39 5.25 13.98 -7.37
CA ILE A 39 6.16 14.82 -8.15
C ILE A 39 7.54 14.14 -8.25
N THR A 40 8.12 13.76 -7.12
CA THR A 40 9.46 13.13 -7.05
C THR A 40 9.41 11.61 -7.17
N LEU A 41 8.23 10.99 -7.03
CA LEU A 41 8.04 9.54 -6.95
C LEU A 41 8.79 8.90 -5.77
N GLU A 42 9.14 9.68 -4.76
CA GLU A 42 9.75 9.18 -3.53
C GLU A 42 8.70 8.43 -2.71
N TYR A 43 9.00 7.16 -2.43
CA TYR A 43 8.19 6.30 -1.59
C TYR A 43 8.79 6.21 -0.20
N SER A 44 7.96 6.41 0.81
CA SER A 44 8.29 6.14 2.21
C SER A 44 7.21 5.28 2.85
N TYR A 45 7.64 4.46 3.81
CA TYR A 45 6.73 3.60 4.58
C TYR A 45 7.13 3.64 6.04
N VAL A 46 6.14 3.80 6.92
CA VAL A 46 6.31 3.83 8.37
C VAL A 46 5.32 2.88 9.01
N GLY A 47 5.80 1.84 9.70
CA GLY A 47 4.97 0.85 10.37
C GLY A 47 5.66 -0.50 10.49
N ASP A 48 4.86 -1.54 10.74
CA ASP A 48 5.31 -2.92 10.84
C ASP A 48 5.86 -3.44 9.50
N ASP A 49 6.77 -4.40 9.55
CA ASP A 49 7.30 -5.05 8.36
C ASP A 49 6.19 -5.81 7.61
N LEU A 50 5.96 -5.43 6.35
CA LEU A 50 4.93 -6.04 5.50
C LEU A 50 5.45 -7.28 4.75
N GLY A 51 6.71 -7.68 4.97
CA GLY A 51 7.37 -8.77 4.27
C GLY A 51 7.22 -8.67 2.75
N GLN A 52 6.63 -9.71 2.16
CA GLN A 52 6.43 -9.83 0.71
C GLN A 52 5.53 -8.73 0.11
N PHE A 53 4.68 -8.09 0.92
CA PHE A 53 3.79 -7.03 0.42
C PHE A 53 4.46 -5.66 0.31
N THR A 54 5.64 -5.46 0.90
CA THR A 54 6.38 -4.19 0.80
C THR A 54 6.58 -3.79 -0.66
N SER A 55 6.97 -4.75 -1.51
CA SER A 55 7.14 -4.51 -2.95
C SER A 55 5.80 -4.22 -3.64
N PHE A 56 4.74 -4.96 -3.29
CA PHE A 56 3.41 -4.76 -3.85
C PHE A 56 2.86 -3.35 -3.57
N VAL A 57 2.97 -2.86 -2.34
CA VAL A 57 2.46 -1.53 -1.95
C VAL A 57 3.22 -0.44 -2.69
N LYS A 58 4.55 -0.50 -2.69
CA LYS A 58 5.41 0.47 -3.39
C LYS A 58 5.11 0.50 -4.89
N ASP A 59 5.03 -0.67 -5.51
CA ASP A 59 4.81 -0.80 -6.96
C ASP A 59 3.41 -0.33 -7.36
N THR A 60 2.38 -0.68 -6.56
CA THR A 60 1.00 -0.23 -6.77
C THR A 60 0.89 1.29 -6.73
N LEU A 61 1.45 1.93 -5.69
CA LEU A 61 1.43 3.39 -5.55
C LEU A 61 2.19 4.06 -6.70
N THR A 62 3.42 3.60 -6.99
CA THR A 62 4.24 4.17 -8.06
C THR A 62 3.59 4.02 -9.44
N LYS A 63 3.08 2.82 -9.78
CA LYS A 63 2.43 2.56 -11.08
C LYS A 63 1.15 3.35 -11.23
N SER A 64 0.36 3.50 -10.17
CA SER A 64 -0.87 4.28 -10.22
C SER A 64 -0.61 5.73 -10.64
N ILE A 65 0.46 6.35 -10.13
CA ILE A 65 0.88 7.70 -10.52
C ILE A 65 1.35 7.73 -11.97
N LYS A 66 2.24 6.81 -12.36
CA LYS A 66 2.79 6.74 -13.74
C LYS A 66 1.70 6.52 -14.79
N LEU A 67 0.64 5.80 -14.45
CA LEU A 67 -0.48 5.52 -15.35
C LEU A 67 -1.60 6.56 -15.27
N GLY A 68 -1.47 7.59 -14.42
CA GLY A 68 -2.54 8.58 -14.20
C GLY A 68 -3.82 7.96 -13.64
N LYS A 69 -3.72 6.87 -12.88
CA LYS A 69 -4.86 6.16 -12.30
C LYS A 69 -5.13 6.61 -10.87
N GLU A 70 -6.39 6.87 -10.60
CA GLU A 70 -6.89 6.98 -9.25
C GLU A 70 -7.04 5.60 -8.62
N LEU A 71 -6.62 5.49 -7.36
CA LEU A 71 -6.80 4.28 -6.57
C LEU A 71 -8.04 4.44 -5.70
N PRO A 72 -8.80 3.34 -5.47
CA PRO A 72 -10.01 3.40 -4.66
C PRO A 72 -9.70 3.67 -3.19
N ASP A 73 -10.67 4.22 -2.46
CA ASP A 73 -10.53 4.53 -1.03
C ASP A 73 -10.20 3.32 -0.16
N LYS A 74 -10.58 2.12 -0.62
CA LYS A 74 -10.25 0.86 0.03
C LYS A 74 -10.10 -0.24 -1.01
N PHE A 75 -9.03 -1.03 -0.91
CA PHE A 75 -8.89 -2.27 -1.67
C PHE A 75 -8.01 -3.27 -0.95
N SER A 76 -8.21 -4.55 -1.25
CA SER A 76 -7.47 -5.66 -0.66
C SER A 76 -6.80 -6.50 -1.75
N TYR A 77 -5.61 -7.00 -1.46
CA TYR A 77 -4.85 -7.90 -2.31
C TYR A 77 -4.35 -9.08 -1.47
N GLY A 78 -4.44 -10.30 -1.98
CA GLY A 78 -4.00 -11.48 -1.27
C GLY A 78 -3.96 -12.70 -2.17
N PHE A 79 -3.16 -13.68 -1.78
CA PHE A 79 -3.10 -14.97 -2.45
C PHE A 79 -4.15 -15.89 -1.83
N VAL A 80 -5.06 -16.40 -2.67
CA VAL A 80 -6.23 -17.20 -2.25
C VAL A 80 -5.94 -18.68 -2.30
#